data_AF-A0A2N2PWP7-F1
#
_entry.id   AF-A0A2N2PWP7-F1
#
_cell.length_a   1.000
_cell.length_b   1.000
_cell.length_c   1.000
_cell.angle_alpha   90.00
_cell.angle_beta   90.00
_cell.angle_gamma   90.00
#
_symmetry.space_group_name_H-M   'P 1'
#
loop_
_entity.id
_entity.type
_entity.pdbx_description
1 polymer ?
#
loop_
_entity_poly.entity_id
_entity_poly.type
_entity_poly.pdbx_seq_one_letter_code
_entity_poly.pdbx_strand_id
1 'polypeptide(L)'
;MIQKALVAQLRHHPLARALRVDKSTLAALQATLLHYVRREAEREAPVWRMIATPLDALAARAADWAAVLRKTGIPATVVAAFSTIGGGSLPGEELPTRALALTTPAPDALAAALRSGDPPVIGRIAEGQLLLDPRTVPPESDETLLQTVMAAAKWQTNSSNHHD
;
A
#
# COMPACT_ATOMS: atom_id res chain seq x y z
N MET A 1 20.70 -14.68 22.32
CA MET A 1 21.14 -13.86 23.47
C MET A 1 22.17 -12.86 22.96
N ILE A 2 21.94 -11.55 23.05
CA ILE A 2 22.88 -10.53 22.54
C ILE A 2 24.08 -10.43 23.49
N GLN A 3 25.31 -10.52 22.98
CA GLN A 3 26.52 -10.42 23.80
C GLN A 3 26.84 -8.95 24.12
N LYS A 4 26.66 -8.55 25.39
CA LYS A 4 26.93 -7.17 25.87
C LYS A 4 28.35 -6.69 25.57
N ALA A 5 29.35 -7.58 25.63
CA ALA A 5 30.74 -7.28 25.33
C ALA A 5 30.93 -6.81 23.87
N LEU A 6 30.31 -7.49 22.90
CA LEU A 6 30.36 -7.11 21.48
C LEU A 6 29.69 -5.75 21.23
N VAL A 7 28.54 -5.49 21.88
CA VAL A 7 27.86 -4.18 21.77
C VAL A 7 28.75 -3.06 22.32
N ALA A 8 29.43 -3.29 23.45
CA ALA A 8 30.34 -2.31 24.03
C ALA A 8 31.53 -2.03 23.08
N GLN A 9 32.11 -3.06 22.46
CA GLN A 9 33.19 -2.90 21.48
C GLN A 9 32.72 -2.08 20.26
N LEU A 10 31.54 -2.39 19.71
CA LEU A 10 30.97 -1.64 18.58
C LEU A 10 30.70 -0.17 18.92
N ARG A 11 30.26 0.13 20.15
CA ARG A 11 29.98 1.51 20.60
C ARG A 11 31.22 2.41 20.64
N HIS A 12 32.41 1.86 20.85
CA HIS A 12 33.66 2.62 20.88
C HIS A 12 34.36 2.70 19.51
N HIS A 13 33.88 1.95 18.50
CA HIS A 13 34.47 1.98 17.17
C HIS A 13 34.24 3.35 16.49
N PRO A 14 35.24 3.95 15.81
CA PRO A 14 35.10 5.28 15.19
C PRO A 14 33.90 5.42 14.24
N LEU A 15 33.53 4.34 13.52
CA LEU A 15 32.35 4.31 12.65
C LEU A 15 31.01 4.54 13.39
N ALA A 16 30.93 4.27 14.69
CA ALA A 16 29.71 4.50 15.46
C ALA A 16 29.26 5.97 15.45
N ARG A 17 30.21 6.91 15.32
CA ARG A 17 29.89 8.34 15.19
C ARG A 17 29.31 8.71 13.83
N ALA A 18 29.74 8.03 12.77
CA ALA A 18 29.28 8.22 11.40
C ALA A 18 27.91 7.57 11.17
N LEU A 19 27.67 6.39 11.76
CA LEU A 19 26.42 5.64 11.67
C LEU A 19 25.37 6.02 12.73
N ARG A 20 25.61 7.10 13.49
CA ARG A 20 24.70 7.50 14.56
C ARG A 20 23.39 8.00 13.97
N VAL A 21 22.29 7.34 14.33
CA VAL A 21 20.92 7.79 14.05
C VAL A 21 20.67 9.20 14.59
N ASP A 22 19.90 9.98 13.86
CA ASP A 22 19.54 11.34 14.25
C ASP A 22 18.49 11.33 15.39
N LYS A 23 18.27 12.51 15.96
CA LYS A 23 17.36 12.70 17.11
C LYS A 23 15.91 12.36 16.76
N SER A 24 15.45 12.64 15.55
CA SER A 24 14.07 12.39 15.12
C SER A 24 13.83 10.89 14.96
N THR A 25 14.77 10.17 14.34
CA THR A 25 14.72 8.71 14.25
C THR A 25 14.71 8.06 15.64
N LEU A 26 15.54 8.52 16.58
CA LEU A 26 15.51 8.03 17.96
C LEU A 26 14.18 8.30 18.66
N ALA A 27 13.60 9.48 18.48
CA ALA A 27 12.29 9.82 19.06
C ALA A 27 11.17 8.96 18.48
N ALA A 28 11.13 8.78 17.15
CA ALA A 28 10.16 7.92 16.48
C ALA A 28 10.33 6.45 16.89
N LEU A 29 11.56 5.96 17.03
CA LEU A 29 11.85 4.61 17.48
C LEU A 29 11.42 4.41 18.93
N GLN A 30 11.67 5.37 19.82
CA GLN A 30 11.21 5.30 21.20
C GLN A 30 9.68 5.24 21.28
N ALA A 31 8.97 6.11 20.56
CA ALA A 31 7.50 6.08 20.50
C ALA A 31 6.97 4.74 19.97
N THR A 32 7.57 4.23 18.89
CA THR A 32 7.24 2.93 18.32
C THR A 32 7.44 1.80 19.34
N LEU A 33 8.60 1.74 20.01
CA LEU A 33 8.90 0.71 21.01
C LEU A 33 7.96 0.79 22.23
N LEU A 34 7.50 1.98 22.62
CA LEU A 34 6.52 2.13 23.68
C LEU A 34 5.19 1.45 23.34
N HIS A 35 4.74 1.50 22.08
CA HIS A 35 3.54 0.76 21.66
C HIS A 35 3.72 -0.75 21.78
N TYR A 36 4.93 -1.29 21.52
CA TYR A 36 5.22 -2.71 21.77
C TYR A 36 5.19 -3.05 23.25
N VAL A 37 5.83 -2.24 24.09
CA VAL A 37 5.85 -2.45 25.56
C VAL A 37 4.42 -2.44 26.12
N ARG A 38 3.56 -1.55 25.61
CA ARG A 38 2.14 -1.44 25.98
C ARG A 38 1.24 -2.49 25.33
N ARG A 39 1.78 -3.36 24.46
CA ARG A 39 1.04 -4.38 23.70
C ARG A 39 -0.09 -3.79 22.84
N GLU A 40 0.11 -2.58 22.32
CA GLU A 40 -0.83 -1.89 21.42
C GLU A 40 -0.29 -1.74 20.00
N ALA A 41 0.89 -2.33 19.70
CA ALA A 41 1.54 -2.23 18.39
C ALA A 41 0.63 -2.69 17.24
N GLU A 42 -0.22 -3.71 17.43
CA GLU A 42 -1.14 -4.15 16.39
C GLU A 42 -2.18 -3.09 15.99
N ARG A 43 -2.56 -2.24 16.95
CA ARG A 43 -3.52 -1.16 16.73
C ARG A 43 -2.86 0.14 16.29
N GLU A 44 -1.67 0.44 16.81
CA GLU A 44 -1.02 1.75 16.61
C GLU A 44 0.02 1.73 15.48
N ALA A 45 0.72 0.63 15.25
CA ALA A 45 1.73 0.55 14.20
C ALA A 45 1.07 0.31 12.83
N PRO A 46 1.25 1.20 11.83
CA PRO A 46 0.56 1.08 10.53
C PRO A 46 0.77 -0.28 9.85
N VAL A 47 2.01 -0.79 9.85
CA VAL A 47 2.34 -2.10 9.26
C VAL A 47 1.52 -3.22 9.89
N TRP A 48 1.38 -3.24 11.22
CA TRP A 48 0.61 -4.30 11.87
C TRP A 48 -0.89 -4.15 11.62
N ARG A 49 -1.44 -2.93 11.61
CA ARG A 49 -2.83 -2.70 11.21
C ARG A 49 -3.12 -3.27 9.82
N MET A 50 -2.23 -3.01 8.87
CA MET A 50 -2.34 -3.49 7.48
C MET A 50 -2.23 -5.02 7.39
N ILE A 51 -1.29 -5.63 8.11
CA ILE A 51 -1.12 -7.10 8.15
C ILE A 51 -2.34 -7.77 8.79
N ALA A 52 -2.80 -7.24 9.94
CA ALA A 52 -3.89 -7.78 10.74
C ALA A 52 -5.29 -7.47 10.20
N THR A 53 -5.41 -6.66 9.14
CA THR A 53 -6.73 -6.34 8.55
C THR A 53 -7.42 -7.64 8.09
N PRO A 54 -8.63 -7.94 8.59
CA PRO A 54 -9.36 -9.15 8.23
C PRO A 54 -9.71 -9.22 6.73
N LEU A 55 -9.70 -10.42 6.16
CA LEU A 55 -9.94 -10.64 4.73
C LEU A 55 -11.37 -10.23 4.28
N ASP A 56 -12.36 -10.43 5.14
CA ASP A 56 -13.74 -10.00 4.94
C ASP A 56 -13.89 -8.48 4.95
N ALA A 57 -13.16 -7.77 5.82
CA ALA A 57 -13.09 -6.31 5.81
C ALA A 57 -12.47 -5.77 4.51
N LEU A 58 -11.41 -6.42 4.00
CA LEU A 58 -10.83 -6.10 2.69
C LEU A 58 -11.83 -6.36 1.55
N ALA A 59 -12.58 -7.47 1.64
CA ALA A 59 -13.60 -7.82 0.66
C ALA A 59 -14.72 -6.78 0.59
N ALA A 60 -15.23 -6.35 1.75
CA ALA A 60 -16.26 -5.33 1.86
C ALA A 60 -15.79 -3.99 1.28
N ARG A 61 -14.60 -3.52 1.67
CA ARG A 61 -14.03 -2.27 1.14
C ARG A 61 -13.83 -2.31 -0.39
N ALA A 62 -13.28 -3.40 -0.92
CA ALA A 62 -13.11 -3.55 -2.38
C ALA A 62 -14.47 -3.60 -3.11
N ALA A 63 -15.49 -4.23 -2.50
CA ALA A 63 -16.83 -4.30 -3.07
C ALA A 63 -17.51 -2.92 -3.10
N ASP A 64 -17.37 -2.12 -2.04
CA ASP A 64 -17.88 -0.75 -2.00
C ASP A 64 -17.24 0.12 -3.08
N TRP A 65 -15.91 0.03 -3.22
CA TRP A 65 -15.19 0.72 -4.30
C TRP A 65 -15.69 0.30 -5.69
N ALA A 66 -15.82 -1.01 -5.93
CA ALA A 66 -16.30 -1.53 -7.20
C ALA A 66 -17.73 -1.05 -7.49
N ALA A 67 -18.60 -0.98 -6.49
CA ALA A 67 -19.97 -0.50 -6.65
C ALA A 67 -20.01 0.99 -7.03
N VAL A 68 -19.17 1.83 -6.42
CA VAL A 68 -19.06 3.26 -6.76
C VAL A 68 -18.57 3.44 -8.19
N LEU A 69 -17.50 2.75 -8.59
CA LEU A 69 -16.93 2.87 -9.94
C LEU A 69 -17.87 2.34 -11.03
N ARG A 70 -18.60 1.25 -10.77
CA ARG A 70 -19.59 0.74 -11.72
C ARG A 70 -20.72 1.72 -11.97
N LYS A 71 -21.16 2.47 -10.95
CA LYS A 71 -22.18 3.52 -11.11
C LYS A 71 -21.72 4.66 -12.02
N THR A 72 -20.41 4.85 -12.17
CA THR A 72 -19.83 5.85 -13.07
C THR A 72 -19.39 5.27 -14.41
N GLY A 73 -19.75 4.01 -14.69
CA GLY A 73 -19.48 3.34 -15.97
C GLY A 73 -18.09 2.72 -16.08
N ILE A 74 -17.31 2.69 -14.98
CA ILE A 74 -15.97 2.10 -14.98
C ILE A 74 -16.06 0.61 -14.63
N PRO A 75 -15.62 -0.31 -15.52
CA PRO A 75 -15.64 -1.74 -15.25
C PRO A 75 -14.67 -2.10 -14.12
N ALA A 76 -15.23 -2.43 -12.96
CA ALA A 76 -14.48 -2.83 -11.78
C ALA A 76 -15.01 -4.16 -11.22
N THR A 77 -14.14 -5.02 -10.70
CA THR A 77 -14.51 -6.29 -10.05
C THR A 77 -13.66 -6.53 -8.81
N VAL A 78 -14.12 -7.40 -7.91
CA VAL A 78 -13.33 -7.82 -6.75
C VAL A 78 -12.73 -9.18 -7.05
N VAL A 79 -11.41 -9.30 -6.94
CA VAL A 79 -10.67 -10.54 -7.23
C VAL A 79 -9.92 -11.05 -6.00
N ALA A 80 -9.76 -12.36 -5.90
CA ALA A 80 -8.80 -12.93 -4.97
C ALA A 80 -7.39 -12.59 -5.44
N ALA A 81 -6.51 -12.20 -4.52
CA ALA A 81 -5.11 -11.98 -4.83
C ALA A 81 -4.26 -12.19 -3.58
N PHE A 82 -2.96 -11.97 -3.71
CA PHE A 82 -2.01 -12.00 -2.60
C PHE A 82 -1.31 -10.65 -2.46
N SER A 83 -1.16 -10.18 -1.23
CA SER A 83 -0.31 -9.04 -0.86
C SER A 83 1.02 -9.58 -0.37
N THR A 84 2.14 -9.03 -0.85
CA THR A 84 3.47 -9.40 -0.37
C THR A 84 3.82 -8.63 0.90
N ILE A 85 4.29 -9.32 1.94
CA ILE A 85 4.82 -8.67 3.14
C ILE A 85 6.30 -8.32 2.90
N GLY A 86 6.59 -7.02 2.84
CA GLY A 86 7.95 -6.51 2.67
C GLY A 86 8.36 -6.39 1.20
N GLY A 87 8.71 -5.18 0.76
CA GLY A 87 9.04 -4.88 -0.64
C GLY A 87 10.40 -5.38 -1.14
N GLY A 88 11.05 -6.31 -0.44
CA GLY A 88 12.40 -6.80 -0.83
C GLY A 88 13.25 -7.41 0.29
N SER A 89 12.78 -7.41 1.55
CA SER A 89 13.53 -7.94 2.71
C SER A 89 13.08 -9.33 3.17
N LEU A 90 11.85 -9.73 2.86
CA LEU A 90 11.29 -11.07 3.12
C LEU A 90 10.75 -11.65 1.81
N PRO A 91 11.60 -12.29 0.99
CA PRO A 91 11.09 -13.07 -0.13
C PRO A 91 10.27 -14.25 0.40
N GLY A 92 8.96 -14.26 0.09
CA GLY A 92 8.11 -15.45 0.22
C GLY A 92 6.92 -15.38 1.19
N GLU A 93 6.69 -14.28 1.91
CA GLU A 93 5.48 -14.16 2.74
C GLU A 93 4.36 -13.41 2.00
N GLU A 94 3.34 -14.18 1.61
CA GLU A 94 2.13 -13.70 0.95
C GLU A 94 0.93 -13.78 1.91
N LEU A 95 0.11 -12.72 1.90
CA LEU A 95 -1.17 -12.69 2.61
C LEU A 95 -2.32 -12.67 1.63
N PRO A 96 -3.34 -13.53 1.79
CA PRO A 96 -4.57 -13.43 1.01
C PRO A 96 -5.18 -12.02 1.12
N THR A 97 -5.66 -11.49 0.02
CA THR A 97 -6.39 -10.21 -0.05
C THR A 97 -7.56 -10.30 -1.01
N ARG A 98 -8.41 -9.27 -0.98
CA ARG A 98 -9.43 -9.00 -1.98
C ARG A 98 -9.12 -7.67 -2.63
N ALA A 99 -8.63 -7.71 -3.87
CA ALA A 99 -8.23 -6.52 -4.60
C ALA A 99 -9.37 -6.05 -5.50
N LEU A 100 -9.41 -4.73 -5.74
CA LEU A 100 -10.21 -4.13 -6.78
C LEU A 100 -9.46 -4.27 -8.12
N ALA A 101 -10.05 -4.98 -9.07
CA ALA A 101 -9.55 -5.12 -10.43
C ALA A 101 -10.29 -4.18 -11.37
N LEU A 102 -9.56 -3.24 -11.97
CA LEU A 102 -10.05 -2.36 -13.03
C LEU A 102 -9.80 -3.03 -14.38
N THR A 103 -10.87 -3.27 -15.14
CA THR A 103 -10.77 -3.88 -16.47
C THR A 103 -10.75 -2.76 -17.51
N THR A 104 -9.67 -2.70 -18.27
CA THR A 104 -9.45 -1.71 -19.34
C THR A 104 -8.63 -2.37 -20.44
N PRO A 105 -8.83 -1.99 -21.72
CA PRO A 105 -7.98 -2.47 -22.81
C PRO A 105 -6.52 -2.01 -22.68
N ALA A 106 -6.23 -0.97 -21.89
CA ALA A 106 -4.90 -0.39 -21.73
C ALA A 106 -4.52 -0.21 -20.25
N PRO A 107 -4.26 -1.30 -19.51
CA PRO A 107 -3.95 -1.27 -18.08
C PRO A 107 -2.67 -0.48 -17.77
N ASP A 108 -1.63 -0.59 -18.61
CA ASP A 108 -0.39 0.16 -18.46
C ASP A 108 -0.58 1.67 -18.58
N ALA A 109 -1.39 2.11 -19.54
CA ALA A 109 -1.72 3.51 -19.72
C ALA A 109 -2.54 4.05 -18.55
N LEU A 110 -3.45 3.24 -17.99
CA LEU A 110 -4.26 3.64 -16.83
C LEU A 110 -3.36 3.77 -15.60
N ALA A 111 -2.48 2.79 -15.39
CA ALA A 111 -1.50 2.82 -14.32
C ALA A 111 -0.57 4.03 -14.47
N ALA A 112 -0.14 4.38 -15.68
CA ALA A 112 0.66 5.58 -15.93
C ALA A 112 -0.10 6.87 -15.61
N ALA A 113 -1.35 6.99 -16.06
CA ALA A 113 -2.21 8.15 -15.76
C ALA A 113 -2.43 8.32 -14.26
N LEU A 114 -2.68 7.23 -13.53
CA LEU A 114 -2.83 7.22 -12.08
C LEU A 114 -1.53 7.61 -11.36
N ARG A 115 -0.37 7.15 -11.84
CA ARG A 115 0.96 7.53 -11.30
C ARG A 115 1.27 9.02 -11.51
N SER A 116 0.76 9.62 -12.59
CA SER A 116 0.94 11.05 -12.88
C SER A 116 -0.14 11.94 -12.24
N GLY A 117 -1.16 11.35 -11.60
CA GLY A 117 -2.23 12.10 -10.94
C GLY A 117 -1.78 12.79 -9.65
N ASP A 118 -2.65 13.64 -9.12
CA ASP A 118 -2.48 14.27 -7.81
C ASP A 118 -3.71 13.98 -6.91
N PRO A 119 -3.57 13.14 -5.85
CA PRO A 119 -2.36 12.41 -5.48
C PRO A 119 -2.06 11.24 -6.44
N PRO A 120 -0.80 10.80 -6.54
CA PRO A 120 -0.44 9.64 -7.36
C PRO A 120 -0.98 8.36 -6.75
N VAL A 121 -1.56 7.49 -7.58
CA VAL A 121 -2.08 6.18 -7.18
C VAL A 121 -1.25 5.08 -7.83
N ILE A 122 -0.70 4.19 -7.01
CA ILE A 122 0.10 3.06 -7.46
C ILE A 122 -0.70 1.77 -7.31
N GLY A 123 -1.02 1.15 -8.44
CA GLY A 123 -1.56 -0.21 -8.50
C GLY A 123 -0.55 -1.20 -9.09
N ARG A 124 -0.88 -2.49 -9.06
CA ARG A 124 -0.11 -3.54 -9.72
C ARG A 124 -0.89 -4.10 -10.91
N ILE A 125 -0.21 -4.42 -12.00
CA ILE A 125 -0.84 -5.09 -13.14
C ILE A 125 -0.66 -6.60 -12.96
N ALA A 126 -1.75 -7.33 -13.03
CA ALA A 126 -1.76 -8.79 -12.98
C ALA A 126 -2.88 -9.32 -13.89
N GLU A 127 -2.59 -10.36 -14.67
CA GLU A 127 -3.56 -10.97 -15.60
C GLU A 127 -4.26 -9.96 -16.53
N GLY A 128 -3.54 -8.93 -16.98
CA GLY A 128 -4.06 -7.89 -17.87
C GLY A 128 -5.01 -6.89 -17.19
N GLN A 129 -5.16 -6.93 -15.86
CA GLN A 129 -5.98 -6.01 -15.09
C GLN A 129 -5.12 -5.14 -14.17
N LEU A 130 -5.57 -3.92 -13.91
CA LEU A 130 -4.96 -3.07 -12.89
C LEU A 130 -5.60 -3.34 -11.53
N LEU A 131 -4.81 -3.80 -10.58
CA LEU A 131 -5.25 -4.14 -9.23
C LEU A 131 -4.89 -3.03 -8.23
N LEU A 132 -5.88 -2.67 -7.40
CA LEU A 132 -5.74 -1.79 -6.24
C LEU A 132 -6.08 -2.60 -4.98
N ASP A 133 -5.15 -2.65 -4.04
CA ASP A 133 -5.25 -3.50 -2.85
C ASP A 133 -5.66 -2.66 -1.63
N PRO A 134 -6.87 -2.84 -1.07
CA PRO A 134 -7.34 -2.05 0.07
C PRO A 134 -6.48 -2.21 1.32
N ARG A 135 -5.66 -3.27 1.39
CA ARG A 135 -4.74 -3.52 2.51
C ARG A 135 -3.74 -2.38 2.69
N THR A 136 -3.35 -1.72 1.60
CA THR A 136 -2.34 -0.64 1.61
C THR A 136 -2.93 0.75 1.40
N VAL A 137 -4.26 0.87 1.46
CA VAL A 137 -4.98 2.14 1.33
C VAL A 137 -5.58 2.49 2.69
N PRO A 138 -5.15 3.60 3.32
CA PRO A 138 -5.80 4.09 4.53
C PRO A 138 -7.29 4.35 4.29
N PRO A 139 -8.21 3.93 5.18
CA PRO A 139 -9.66 4.13 5.01
C PRO A 139 -10.08 5.58 4.71
N GLU A 140 -9.38 6.55 5.29
CA GLU A 140 -9.59 7.98 5.07
C GLU A 140 -9.26 8.44 3.64
N SER A 141 -8.53 7.63 2.87
CA SER A 141 -8.14 7.93 1.49
C SER A 141 -9.07 7.29 0.45
N ASP A 142 -10.10 6.54 0.85
CA ASP A 142 -10.99 5.81 -0.06
C ASP A 142 -11.68 6.76 -1.06
N GLU A 143 -12.21 7.90 -0.58
CA GLU A 143 -12.86 8.88 -1.45
C GLU A 143 -11.87 9.47 -2.45
N THR A 144 -10.70 9.91 -1.99
CA THR A 144 -9.66 10.47 -2.86
C THR A 144 -9.20 9.44 -3.90
N LEU A 145 -9.00 8.17 -3.51
CA LEU A 145 -8.65 7.09 -4.41
C LEU A 145 -9.69 6.95 -5.53
N LEU A 146 -10.97 6.89 -5.18
CA LEU A 146 -12.06 6.72 -6.14
C LEU A 146 -12.14 7.92 -7.10
N GLN A 147 -12.00 9.14 -6.60
CA GLN A 147 -11.98 10.34 -7.45
C GLN A 147 -10.81 10.32 -8.43
N THR A 148 -9.61 9.96 -7.98
CA THR A 148 -8.42 9.84 -8.85
C THR A 148 -8.61 8.76 -9.91
N VAL A 149 -9.20 7.61 -9.55
CA VAL A 149 -9.52 6.53 -10.50
C VAL A 149 -10.53 7.00 -11.56
N MET A 150 -11.58 7.71 -11.13
CA MET A 150 -12.58 8.23 -12.06
C MET A 150 -12.01 9.28 -13.02
N ALA A 151 -11.13 10.16 -12.55
CA ALA A 151 -10.47 11.14 -13.38
C ALA A 151 -9.54 10.48 -14.42
N ALA A 152 -8.73 9.51 -13.99
CA ALA A 152 -7.80 8.81 -14.87
C ALA A 152 -8.52 7.96 -15.93
N ALA A 153 -9.61 7.28 -15.56
CA ALA A 153 -10.39 6.47 -16.49
C ALA A 153 -11.06 7.33 -17.60
N LYS A 154 -11.57 8.51 -17.26
CA LYS A 154 -12.16 9.45 -18.24
C LYS A 154 -11.13 9.98 -19.23
N TRP A 155 -9.91 10.26 -18.75
CA TRP A 155 -8.84 10.73 -19.62
C TRP A 155 -8.52 9.72 -20.73
N GLN A 156 -8.47 8.42 -20.39
CA GLN A 156 -8.26 7.36 -21.39
C GLN A 156 -9.36 7.35 -22.45
N THR A 157 -10.63 7.40 -22.05
CA THR A 157 -11.75 7.39 -23.01
C THR A 157 -11.67 8.56 -24.00
N ASN A 158 -11.24 9.74 -23.54
CA ASN A 158 -11.12 10.91 -24.40
C ASN A 158 -9.87 10.88 -25.30
N SER A 159 -8.75 10.34 -24.82
CA SER A 159 -7.51 10.22 -25.59
C SER A 159 -7.58 9.13 -26.66
N SER A 160 -8.33 8.04 -26.43
CA SER A 160 -8.60 7.01 -27.43
C SER A 160 -9.44 7.52 -28.60
N ASN A 161 -10.34 8.48 -28.38
CA ASN A 161 -11.18 9.08 -29.43
C ASN A 161 -10.47 10.13 -30.31
N HIS A 162 -9.21 10.48 -30.02
CA HIS A 162 -8.44 11.49 -30.78
C HIS A 162 -7.39 10.88 -31.73
N HIS A 163 -7.30 9.55 -31.80
CA HIS A 163 -6.34 8.83 -32.64
C HIS A 163 -6.99 8.05 -33.81
N ASP A 164 -8.28 8.29 -34.08
CA ASP A 164 -8.98 7.84 -35.30
C ASP A 164 -9.19 9.02 -36.27
#